data_AF-A0A0C2DBE5-F1
#
_entry.id   AF-A0A0C2DBE5-F1
#
_cell.length_a   1.000
_cell.length_b   1.000
_cell.length_c   1.000
_cell.angle_alpha   90.00
_cell.angle_beta   90.00
_cell.angle_gamma   90.00
#
_symmetry.space_group_name_H-M   'P 1'
#
loop_
_entity.id
_entity.type
_entity.pdbx_description
1 polymer ?
#
loop_
_entity_poly.entity_id
_entity_poly.type
_entity_poly.pdbx_seq_one_letter_code
_entity_poly.pdbx_strand_id
1 'polypeptide(L)'
;MNYAIKKEKERLAEEAARSEVAVVSLCTEDSPAQRFLAHLESVLKAELVNAPKLWAVEKLNTEDFTAFKGFCIFVVETIKAGTAPPPCEWFLDWLEDVAADAKQKKKANFEAVKFAVVGFGPSSDGEANFNRRYSSLSNSLLQAIDKNLPGAEESEISSESEFSDEEIDEEQTAHDKKTL
;
A
#
# COMPACT_ATOMS: atom_id res chain seq x y z
N MET A 1 -13.70 34.06 0.70
CA MET A 1 -14.79 33.06 0.84
C MET A 1 -14.54 31.77 0.05
N ASN A 2 -13.89 31.82 -1.12
CA ASN A 2 -13.64 30.64 -1.97
C ASN A 2 -12.67 29.59 -1.38
N TYR A 3 -11.72 29.99 -0.52
CA TYR A 3 -10.74 29.06 0.06
C TYR A 3 -11.38 28.04 1.02
N ALA A 4 -12.29 28.49 1.90
CA ALA A 4 -12.97 27.61 2.85
C ALA A 4 -13.84 26.56 2.15
N ILE A 5 -14.56 26.96 1.10
CA ILE A 5 -15.37 26.05 0.27
C ILE A 5 -14.48 25.04 -0.46
N LYS A 6 -13.35 25.49 -1.04
CA LYS A 6 -12.40 24.60 -1.71
C LYS A 6 -11.83 23.56 -0.74
N LYS A 7 -11.37 24.00 0.45
CA LYS A 7 -10.81 23.13 1.47
C LYS A 7 -11.81 22.09 1.97
N GLU A 8 -13.07 22.48 2.16
CA GLU A 8 -14.10 21.54 2.60
C GLU A 8 -14.44 20.51 1.51
N LYS A 9 -14.47 20.93 0.24
CA LYS A 9 -14.66 20.01 -0.88
C LYS A 9 -13.53 18.99 -0.98
N GLU A 10 -12.28 19.42 -0.78
CA GLU A 10 -11.11 18.54 -0.75
C GLU A 10 -11.18 17.54 0.42
N ARG A 11 -11.60 18.01 1.61
CA ARG A 11 -11.80 17.15 2.79
C ARG A 11 -12.82 16.05 2.52
N LEU A 12 -13.97 16.41 1.94
CA LEU A 12 -15.03 15.45 1.59
C LEU A 12 -14.56 14.45 0.52
N ALA A 13 -13.77 14.90 -0.46
CA ALA A 13 -13.22 14.02 -1.49
C ALA A 13 -12.21 13.02 -0.91
N GLU A 14 -11.35 13.46 0.01
CA GLU A 14 -10.40 12.59 0.72
C GLU A 14 -11.12 11.56 1.61
N GLU A 15 -12.17 11.99 2.32
CA GLU A 15 -13.00 11.11 3.15
C GLU A 15 -13.75 10.06 2.31
N ALA A 16 -14.29 10.47 1.16
CA ALA A 16 -14.91 9.56 0.20
C ALA A 16 -13.90 8.54 -0.34
N ALA A 17 -12.70 8.97 -0.73
CA ALA A 17 -11.65 8.09 -1.22
C ALA A 17 -11.20 7.06 -0.17
N ARG A 18 -11.14 7.45 1.11
CA ARG A 18 -10.80 6.56 2.23
C ARG A 18 -11.92 5.60 2.61
N SER A 19 -13.15 5.88 2.19
CA SER A 19 -14.32 5.06 2.44
C SER A 19 -14.60 4.06 1.31
N GLU A 20 -13.84 4.11 0.21
CA GLU A 20 -13.96 3.13 -0.86
C GLU A 20 -13.51 1.74 -0.38
N VAL A 21 -14.20 0.71 -0.85
CA VAL A 21 -13.84 -0.69 -0.60
C VAL A 21 -13.44 -1.31 -1.94
N ALA A 22 -12.33 -2.03 -1.95
CA ALA A 22 -11.89 -2.83 -3.08
C ALA A 22 -11.71 -4.28 -2.66
N VAL A 23 -12.04 -5.21 -3.55
CA VAL A 23 -11.81 -6.64 -3.37
C VAL A 23 -10.85 -7.12 -4.45
N VAL A 24 -9.71 -7.67 -4.04
CA VAL A 24 -8.68 -8.23 -4.91
C VAL A 24 -8.83 -9.75 -4.93
N SER A 25 -9.07 -10.28 -6.12
CA SER A 25 -9.26 -11.70 -6.37
C SER A 25 -7.93 -12.36 -6.71
N LEU A 26 -7.39 -13.17 -5.80
CA LEU A 26 -6.17 -13.97 -5.97
C LEU A 26 -6.49 -15.47 -5.86
N CYS A 27 -7.52 -15.91 -6.57
CA CYS A 27 -8.03 -17.27 -6.52
C CYS A 27 -8.32 -17.83 -7.92
N THR A 28 -8.42 -19.16 -7.99
CA THR A 28 -8.73 -19.91 -9.20
C THR A 28 -10.23 -19.87 -9.48
N GLU A 29 -10.62 -19.89 -10.75
CA GLU A 29 -12.02 -20.08 -11.14
C GLU A 29 -12.63 -21.36 -10.52
N ASP A 30 -13.91 -21.30 -10.17
CA ASP A 30 -14.70 -22.37 -9.56
C ASP A 30 -14.22 -22.91 -8.19
N SER A 31 -13.19 -22.33 -7.60
CA SER A 31 -12.65 -22.73 -6.29
C SER A 31 -13.55 -22.31 -5.12
N PRO A 32 -13.39 -22.92 -3.92
CA PRO A 32 -14.08 -22.46 -2.72
C PRO A 32 -13.81 -20.97 -2.41
N ALA A 33 -12.61 -20.48 -2.71
CA ALA A 33 -12.26 -19.07 -2.56
C ALA A 33 -13.07 -18.18 -3.51
N GLN A 34 -13.25 -18.61 -4.77
CA GLN A 34 -14.09 -17.88 -5.73
C GLN A 34 -15.57 -17.84 -5.32
N ARG A 35 -16.09 -18.93 -4.74
CA ARG A 35 -17.47 -18.95 -4.22
C ARG A 35 -17.64 -18.01 -3.02
N PHE A 36 -16.65 -17.99 -2.14
CA PHE A 36 -16.61 -17.01 -1.05
C PHE A 36 -16.53 -15.58 -1.58
N LEU A 37 -15.70 -15.32 -2.58
CA LEU A 37 -15.58 -14.01 -3.24
C LEU A 37 -16.94 -13.55 -3.79
N ALA A 38 -17.65 -14.41 -4.53
CA ALA A 38 -18.97 -14.09 -5.07
C ALA A 38 -19.99 -13.78 -3.97
N HIS A 39 -19.95 -14.54 -2.87
CA HIS A 39 -20.81 -14.26 -1.71
C HIS A 39 -20.46 -12.93 -1.03
N LEU A 40 -19.17 -12.69 -0.79
CA LEU A 40 -18.65 -11.46 -0.20
C LEU A 40 -19.05 -10.24 -1.05
N GLU A 41 -18.87 -10.33 -2.37
CA GLU A 41 -19.27 -9.29 -3.31
C GLU A 41 -20.77 -8.98 -3.19
N SER A 42 -21.62 -10.02 -3.14
CA SER A 42 -23.07 -9.85 -2.98
C SER A 42 -23.42 -9.15 -1.67
N VAL A 43 -22.76 -9.50 -0.56
CA VAL A 43 -22.99 -8.89 0.75
C VAL A 43 -22.54 -7.43 0.73
N LEU A 44 -21.33 -7.15 0.25
CA LEU A 44 -20.80 -5.79 0.19
C LEU A 44 -21.65 -4.89 -0.72
N LYS A 45 -22.17 -5.39 -1.83
CA LYS A 45 -23.09 -4.63 -2.70
C LYS A 45 -24.43 -4.31 -2.03
N ALA A 46 -24.88 -5.14 -1.10
CA ALA A 46 -26.14 -4.92 -0.38
C ALA A 46 -25.95 -3.94 0.80
N GLU A 47 -24.80 -4.01 1.48
CA GLU A 47 -24.55 -3.28 2.73
C GLU A 47 -23.82 -1.95 2.52
N LEU A 48 -22.97 -1.82 1.51
CA LEU A 48 -22.23 -0.59 1.26
C LEU A 48 -23.05 0.43 0.50
N VAL A 49 -22.94 1.70 0.89
CA VAL A 49 -23.53 2.83 0.16
C VAL A 49 -22.96 2.93 -1.25
N ASN A 50 -21.65 2.69 -1.41
CA ASN A 50 -20.97 2.62 -2.69
C ASN A 50 -20.57 1.17 -2.97
N ALA A 51 -20.89 0.67 -4.17
CA ALA A 51 -20.50 -0.67 -4.56
C ALA A 51 -18.97 -0.86 -4.47
N PRO A 52 -18.50 -2.04 -4.03
CA PRO A 52 -17.07 -2.31 -3.95
C PRO A 52 -16.44 -2.34 -5.35
N LYS A 53 -15.20 -1.88 -5.46
CA LYS A 53 -14.36 -2.12 -6.65
C LYS A 53 -13.95 -3.58 -6.67
N LEU A 54 -14.02 -4.22 -7.84
CA LEU A 54 -13.61 -5.60 -8.03
C LEU A 54 -12.37 -5.62 -8.91
N TRP A 55 -11.28 -6.10 -8.34
CA TRP A 55 -10.00 -6.21 -9.02
C TRP A 55 -9.67 -7.69 -9.22
N ALA A 56 -10.01 -8.17 -10.42
CA ALA A 56 -9.47 -9.41 -10.94
C ALA A 56 -7.97 -9.22 -11.19
N VAL A 57 -7.14 -10.13 -10.68
CA VAL A 57 -5.69 -9.98 -10.76
C VAL A 57 -5.20 -9.90 -12.20
N GLU A 58 -5.85 -10.51 -13.18
CA GLU A 58 -5.45 -10.47 -14.57
C GLU A 58 -5.54 -9.07 -15.20
N LYS A 59 -6.34 -8.18 -14.59
CA LYS A 59 -6.60 -6.81 -15.07
C LYS A 59 -6.21 -5.75 -14.05
N LEU A 60 -5.53 -6.14 -12.97
CA LEU A 60 -5.15 -5.23 -11.91
C LEU A 60 -4.07 -4.27 -12.43
N ASN A 61 -4.35 -2.98 -12.35
CA ASN A 61 -3.37 -1.94 -12.62
C ASN A 61 -2.65 -1.57 -11.31
N THR A 62 -1.33 -1.72 -11.28
CA THR A 62 -0.53 -1.46 -10.09
C THR A 62 -0.44 0.03 -9.74
N GLU A 63 -0.56 0.94 -10.71
CA GLU A 63 -0.62 2.38 -10.46
C GLU A 63 -1.93 2.75 -9.73
N ASP A 64 -3.06 2.21 -10.18
CA ASP A 64 -4.35 2.40 -9.52
C ASP A 64 -4.33 1.84 -8.08
N PHE A 65 -3.72 0.67 -7.91
CA PHE A 65 -3.58 0.04 -6.59
C PHE A 65 -2.68 0.85 -5.65
N THR A 66 -1.53 1.33 -6.12
CA THR A 66 -0.60 2.15 -5.30
C THR A 66 -1.16 3.53 -4.95
N ALA A 67 -2.11 4.06 -5.74
CA ALA A 67 -2.80 5.32 -5.47
C ALA A 67 -4.04 5.17 -4.59
N PHE A 68 -4.49 3.94 -4.35
CA PHE A 68 -5.69 3.66 -3.56
C PHE A 68 -5.53 4.08 -2.09
N LYS A 69 -6.62 4.51 -1.45
CA LYS A 69 -6.63 5.01 -0.06
C LYS A 69 -7.71 4.37 0.82
N GLY A 70 -8.48 3.45 0.24
CA GLY A 70 -9.62 2.85 0.90
C GLY A 70 -9.25 1.58 1.66
N PHE A 71 -10.23 0.69 1.76
CA PHE A 71 -10.10 -0.62 2.39
C PHE A 71 -10.01 -1.73 1.33
N CYS A 72 -8.89 -2.43 1.27
CA CYS A 72 -8.65 -3.57 0.38
C CYS A 72 -8.91 -4.90 1.08
N ILE A 73 -9.77 -5.74 0.52
CA ILE A 73 -9.94 -7.13 0.95
C ILE A 73 -9.29 -8.04 -0.08
N PHE A 74 -8.30 -8.82 0.35
CA PHE A 74 -7.65 -9.82 -0.49
C PHE A 74 -8.27 -11.19 -0.22
N VAL A 75 -8.75 -11.85 -1.27
CA VAL A 75 -9.15 -13.26 -1.20
C VAL A 75 -8.06 -14.05 -1.90
N VAL A 76 -7.26 -14.78 -1.12
CA VAL A 76 -6.05 -15.45 -1.63
C VAL A 76 -6.14 -16.95 -1.47
N GLU A 77 -5.85 -17.65 -2.57
CA GLU A 77 -5.77 -19.10 -2.61
C GLU A 77 -4.30 -19.55 -2.55
N THR A 78 -4.04 -20.57 -1.74
CA THR A 78 -2.81 -21.34 -1.73
C THR A 78 -3.14 -22.70 -2.35
N ILE A 79 -2.50 -23.02 -3.46
CA ILE A 79 -2.64 -24.31 -4.14
C ILE A 79 -1.50 -25.25 -3.71
N LYS A 80 -1.33 -26.36 -4.45
CA LYS A 80 -0.40 -27.43 -4.09
C LYS A 80 1.01 -26.93 -3.81
N ALA A 81 1.65 -27.54 -2.80
CA ALA A 81 3.01 -27.22 -2.37
C ALA A 81 3.21 -25.75 -1.91
N GLY A 82 2.12 -25.12 -1.42
CA GLY A 82 2.20 -23.77 -0.87
C GLY A 82 2.32 -22.66 -1.91
N THR A 83 2.02 -22.95 -3.19
CA THR A 83 2.12 -22.01 -4.30
C THR A 83 0.83 -21.21 -4.50
N ALA A 84 0.87 -20.14 -5.31
CA ALA A 84 -0.32 -19.37 -5.67
C ALA A 84 -0.91 -19.89 -6.99
N PRO A 85 -2.17 -19.60 -7.32
CA PRO A 85 -2.66 -19.80 -8.67
C PRO A 85 -1.76 -19.05 -9.67
N PRO A 86 -1.35 -19.66 -10.80
CA PRO A 86 -0.42 -19.04 -11.75
C PRO A 86 -0.79 -17.62 -12.22
N PRO A 87 -2.07 -17.28 -12.47
CA PRO A 87 -2.46 -15.91 -12.86
C PRO A 87 -2.18 -14.86 -11.78
N CYS A 88 -2.00 -15.28 -10.52
CA CYS A 88 -1.77 -14.41 -9.38
C CYS A 88 -0.29 -14.14 -9.10
N GLU A 89 0.62 -14.98 -9.62
CA GLU A 89 2.05 -14.94 -9.26
C GLU A 89 2.69 -13.60 -9.57
N TRP A 90 2.41 -13.03 -10.75
CA TRP A 90 2.99 -11.74 -11.16
C TRP A 90 2.70 -10.61 -10.15
N PHE A 91 1.50 -10.59 -9.56
CA PHE A 91 1.10 -9.54 -8.62
C PHE A 91 1.77 -9.75 -7.26
N LEU A 92 1.88 -11.01 -6.83
CA LEU A 92 2.55 -11.36 -5.58
C LEU A 92 4.04 -11.04 -5.67
N ASP A 93 4.69 -11.41 -6.78
CA ASP A 93 6.09 -11.12 -7.04
C ASP A 93 6.32 -9.60 -7.10
N TRP A 94 5.47 -8.87 -7.83
CA TRP A 94 5.53 -7.40 -7.87
C TRP A 94 5.40 -6.77 -6.47
N LEU A 95 4.49 -7.27 -5.65
CA LEU A 95 4.30 -6.72 -4.30
C LEU A 95 5.47 -7.07 -3.38
N GLU A 96 6.06 -8.26 -3.51
CA GLU A 96 7.28 -8.65 -2.82
C GLU A 96 8.45 -7.73 -3.22
N ASP A 97 8.62 -7.44 -4.51
CA ASP A 97 9.63 -6.49 -5.01
C ASP A 97 9.44 -5.08 -4.42
N VAL A 98 8.20 -4.58 -4.40
CA VAL A 98 7.90 -3.27 -3.83
C VAL A 98 8.12 -3.26 -2.31
N ALA A 99 7.77 -4.36 -1.62
CA ALA A 99 8.01 -4.54 -0.19
C ALA A 99 9.50 -4.68 0.16
N ALA A 100 10.36 -5.01 -0.82
CA ALA A 100 11.81 -5.03 -0.63
C ALA A 100 12.48 -3.68 -0.99
N ASP A 101 11.93 -2.90 -1.93
CA ASP A 101 12.55 -1.66 -2.42
C ASP A 101 12.05 -0.39 -1.70
N ALA A 102 12.89 0.19 -0.84
CA ALA A 102 12.60 1.42 -0.10
C ALA A 102 12.22 2.63 -0.99
N LYS A 103 12.76 2.73 -2.21
CA LYS A 103 12.38 3.82 -3.15
C LYS A 103 10.98 3.61 -3.67
N GLN A 104 10.60 2.37 -3.98
CA GLN A 104 9.25 2.05 -4.43
C GLN A 104 8.23 2.23 -3.32
N LYS A 105 8.54 1.83 -2.08
CA LYS A 105 7.70 2.12 -0.90
C LYS A 105 7.44 3.61 -0.71
N LYS A 106 8.45 4.46 -0.89
CA LYS A 106 8.30 5.93 -0.77
C LYS A 106 7.41 6.51 -1.87
N LYS A 107 7.40 5.90 -3.06
CA LYS A 107 6.58 6.34 -4.20
C LYS A 107 5.14 5.83 -4.09
N ALA A 108 4.95 4.62 -3.56
CA ALA A 108 3.64 4.04 -3.35
C ALA A 108 2.96 4.62 -2.10
N ASN A 109 1.66 4.84 -2.16
CA ASN A 109 0.91 5.43 -1.05
C ASN A 109 0.30 4.35 -0.13
N PHE A 110 1.06 3.30 0.19
CA PHE A 110 0.52 2.16 0.96
C PHE A 110 0.07 2.52 2.37
N GLU A 111 0.66 3.56 2.98
CA GLU A 111 0.24 4.07 4.30
C GLU A 111 -1.23 4.52 4.33
N ALA A 112 -1.80 4.88 3.18
CA ALA A 112 -3.19 5.27 3.08
C ALA A 112 -4.15 4.08 2.97
N VAL A 113 -3.66 2.88 2.64
CA VAL A 113 -4.48 1.68 2.44
C VAL A 113 -4.67 0.95 3.76
N LYS A 114 -5.92 0.59 4.06
CA LYS A 114 -6.24 -0.42 5.08
C LYS A 114 -6.55 -1.73 4.39
N PHE A 115 -6.24 -2.86 5.02
CA PHE A 115 -6.50 -4.14 4.37
C PHE A 115 -6.95 -5.26 5.31
N ALA A 116 -7.58 -6.26 4.72
CA ALA A 116 -7.82 -7.57 5.29
C ALA A 116 -7.44 -8.64 4.28
N VAL A 117 -6.96 -9.79 4.74
CA VAL A 117 -6.64 -10.94 3.89
C VAL A 117 -7.48 -12.13 4.35
N VAL A 118 -8.05 -12.86 3.40
CA VAL A 118 -8.79 -14.10 3.63
C VAL A 118 -8.07 -15.21 2.87
N GLY A 119 -7.46 -16.12 3.61
CA GLY A 119 -6.67 -17.22 3.07
C GLY A 119 -7.47 -18.51 2.91
N PHE A 120 -7.41 -19.09 1.71
CA PHE A 120 -7.89 -20.42 1.40
C PHE A 120 -6.70 -21.30 1.05
N GLY A 121 -6.49 -22.38 1.79
CA GLY A 121 -5.38 -23.28 1.53
C GLY A 121 -5.68 -24.68 2.07
N PRO A 122 -5.17 -25.74 1.42
CA PRO A 122 -5.37 -27.09 1.89
C PRO A 122 -4.50 -27.34 3.13
N SER A 123 -5.11 -27.79 4.23
CA SER A 123 -4.35 -28.28 5.39
C SER A 123 -3.64 -29.62 5.13
N SER A 124 -4.04 -30.32 4.06
CA SER A 124 -3.46 -31.61 3.66
C SER A 124 -2.00 -31.52 3.19
N ASP A 125 -1.53 -30.34 2.82
CA ASP A 125 -0.17 -30.13 2.29
C ASP A 125 0.87 -29.91 3.40
N GLY A 126 0.47 -30.13 4.66
CA GLY A 126 1.28 -29.92 5.85
C GLY A 126 1.23 -28.49 6.36
N GLU A 127 1.55 -28.32 7.64
CA GLU A 127 1.49 -27.04 8.35
C GLU A 127 2.35 -25.96 7.68
N ALA A 128 3.51 -26.32 7.13
CA ALA A 128 4.41 -25.40 6.43
C ALA A 128 3.81 -24.81 5.14
N ASN A 129 2.83 -25.49 4.52
CA ASN A 129 2.22 -25.05 3.26
C ASN A 129 0.78 -24.56 3.44
N PHE A 130 0.13 -24.87 4.57
CA PHE A 130 -1.22 -24.41 4.85
C PHE A 130 -1.27 -22.87 4.86
N ASN A 131 -2.05 -22.28 3.95
CA ASN A 131 -2.20 -20.82 3.82
C ASN A 131 -0.86 -20.07 3.65
N ARG A 132 0.16 -20.71 3.08
CA ARG A 132 1.48 -20.09 2.89
C ARG A 132 1.41 -18.75 2.13
N ARG A 133 0.55 -18.65 1.11
CA ARG A 133 0.41 -17.41 0.33
C ARG A 133 -0.34 -16.30 1.08
N TYR A 134 -1.25 -16.66 1.99
CA TYR A 134 -1.82 -15.69 2.93
C TYR A 134 -0.73 -15.04 3.79
N SER A 135 0.17 -15.86 4.35
CA SER A 135 1.24 -15.37 5.21
C SER A 135 2.23 -14.49 4.45
N SER A 136 2.65 -14.92 3.25
CA SER A 136 3.54 -14.12 2.37
C SER A 136 2.93 -12.77 2.04
N LEU A 137 1.69 -12.77 1.52
CA LEU A 137 0.97 -11.56 1.13
C LEU A 137 0.79 -10.60 2.31
N SER A 138 0.37 -11.12 3.47
CA SER A 138 0.17 -10.30 4.67
C SER A 138 1.48 -9.64 5.12
N ASN A 139 2.59 -10.38 5.07
CA ASN A 139 3.91 -9.85 5.42
C ASN A 139 4.37 -8.78 4.42
N SER A 140 4.23 -9.02 3.11
CA SER A 140 4.61 -8.03 2.09
C SER A 140 3.78 -6.76 2.19
N LEU A 141 2.47 -6.85 2.43
CA LEU A 141 1.61 -5.69 2.67
C LEU A 141 2.04 -4.91 3.92
N LEU A 142 2.33 -5.60 5.03
CA LEU A 142 2.81 -4.96 6.25
C LEU A 142 4.16 -4.27 6.05
N GLN A 143 5.10 -4.91 5.35
CA GLN A 143 6.41 -4.33 5.03
C GLN A 143 6.34 -3.18 4.03
N ALA A 144 5.34 -3.17 3.15
CA ALA A 144 5.10 -2.06 2.23
C ALA A 144 4.49 -0.84 2.95
N ILE A 145 3.73 -1.07 4.02
CA ILE A 145 3.10 -0.03 4.84
C ILE A 145 4.07 0.52 5.89
N ASP A 146 4.81 -0.36 6.58
CA ASP A 146 5.71 0.02 7.66
C ASP A 146 7.10 0.36 7.11
N LYS A 147 7.45 1.65 7.20
CA LYS A 147 8.76 2.17 6.80
C LYS A 147 9.90 1.73 7.72
N ASN A 148 9.61 1.17 8.91
CA ASN A 148 10.58 0.86 9.95
C ASN A 148 10.67 -0.63 10.32
N LEU A 149 10.06 -1.53 9.53
CA LEU A 149 10.07 -2.96 9.81
C LEU A 149 11.51 -3.52 9.57
N PRO A 150 12.13 -4.19 10.57
CA PRO A 150 13.53 -4.62 10.50
C PRO A 150 13.74 -5.63 9.37
N GLY A 151 14.69 -5.33 8.47
CA GLY A 151 14.97 -6.10 7.25
C GLY A 151 15.25 -5.23 6.01
N ALA A 152 14.92 -3.94 6.07
CA ALA A 152 15.44 -2.93 5.16
C ALA A 152 16.80 -2.44 5.70
N GLU A 153 17.90 -3.08 5.32
CA GLU A 153 19.21 -2.48 5.51
C GLU A 153 19.25 -1.16 4.72
N GLU A 154 19.25 -0.05 5.43
CA GLU A 154 19.50 1.27 4.86
C GLU A 154 20.96 1.29 4.40
N SER A 155 21.18 1.27 3.10
CA SER A 155 22.44 1.78 2.55
C SER A 155 22.42 3.29 2.73
N GLU A 156 22.87 3.75 3.90
CA GLU A 156 23.27 5.13 4.10
C GLU A 156 24.40 5.43 3.10
N ILE A 157 24.09 6.16 2.03
CA ILE A 157 25.08 7.00 1.39
C ILE A 157 24.95 8.35 2.08
N SER A 158 25.65 8.46 3.20
CA SER A 158 26.10 9.74 3.73
C SER A 158 26.92 10.44 2.65
N SER A 159 26.40 11.55 2.13
CA SER A 159 27.22 12.55 1.47
C SER A 159 27.30 13.75 2.39
N GLU A 160 28.12 13.63 3.43
CA GLU A 160 28.80 14.76 4.04
C GLU A 160 29.72 15.38 2.97
N SER A 161 29.45 16.61 2.60
CA SER A 161 30.48 17.48 2.02
C SER A 161 30.54 18.73 2.87
N GLU A 162 31.39 18.69 3.88
CA GLU A 162 31.97 19.85 4.53
C GLU A 162 32.76 20.65 3.48
N PHE A 163 32.49 21.95 3.39
CA PHE A 163 33.46 22.91 2.87
C PHE A 163 33.42 24.11 3.80
N SER A 164 34.32 24.12 4.79
CA SER A 164 34.82 25.36 5.37
C SER A 164 35.95 25.87 4.46
N ASP A 165 35.97 27.17 4.18
CA ASP A 165 37.02 28.02 4.76
C ASP A 165 36.76 29.50 4.47
N GLU A 166 37.29 30.27 5.41
CA GLU A 166 37.18 31.69 5.72
C GLU A 166 37.51 32.64 4.55
N GLU A 167 36.84 33.79 4.51
CA GLU A 167 37.56 35.07 4.38
C GLU A 167 36.89 36.14 5.28
N ILE A 168 37.75 36.77 6.06
CA ILE A 168 37.54 37.93 6.92
C ILE A 168 37.52 39.17 6.03
N ASP A 169 36.60 40.11 6.26
CA ASP A 169 36.96 41.52 6.14
C ASP A 169 36.14 42.41 7.08
N GLU A 170 36.88 43.16 7.89
CA GLU A 170 36.40 44.21 8.77
C GLU A 170 36.06 45.45 7.95
N GLU A 171 34.86 46.01 8.08
CA GLU A 171 34.72 47.46 7.94
C GLU A 171 33.63 48.02 8.86
N GLN A 172 34.09 48.87 9.78
CA GLN A 172 33.32 49.74 10.64
C GLN A 172 32.45 50.69 9.80
N THR A 173 31.22 50.99 10.26
CA THR A 173 30.91 52.35 10.72
C THR A 173 29.52 52.44 11.34
N ALA A 174 29.45 53.34 12.32
CA ALA A 174 28.36 53.57 13.22
C ALA A 174 27.23 54.44 12.65
N HIS A 175 26.17 54.49 13.45
CA HIS A 175 25.27 55.62 13.70
C HIS A 175 23.97 55.81 12.92
N ASP A 176 22.93 55.93 13.76
CA ASP A 176 21.74 56.77 13.66
C ASP A 176 20.62 56.39 12.69
N LYS A 177 19.49 55.98 13.29
CA LYS A 177 18.25 56.79 13.33
C LYS A 177 17.14 56.06 14.10
N LYS A 178 16.81 56.55 15.29
CA LYS A 178 15.43 56.48 15.82
C LYS A 178 15.03 57.85 16.33
N THR A 179 14.25 58.53 15.50
CA THR A 179 13.39 59.65 15.88
C THR A 179 11.97 59.18 15.66
N LEU A 180 11.23 59.04 16.76
CA LEU A 180 9.78 59.22 16.98
C LEU A 180 9.34 58.40 18.19
#